data_AF-A0A7S3MZJ3-F1
#
_entry.id   AF-A0A7S3MZJ3-F1
#
_cell.length_a   1.000
_cell.length_b   1.000
_cell.length_c   1.000
_cell.angle_alpha   90.00
_cell.angle_beta   90.00
_cell.angle_gamma   90.00
#
_symmetry.space_group_name_H-M   'P 1'
#
loop_
_entity.id
_entity.type
_entity.pdbx_description
1 polymer ?
#
loop_
_entity_poly.entity_id
_entity_poly.type
_entity_poly.pdbx_seq_one_letter_code
_entity_poly.pdbx_strand_id
1 'polypeptide(L)'
;MLKILIVCAIFSIVVDMSLATPEERSHAWVEGAAILIAVAVVSVVTAWSDFKKEGQFLKQQLLEENAKVVKCMRDSKENTVHRNFLKVGDIVKIQNGMNIPVDGVMIQGVGVMCDESAMTGESDHLPKEALEKCIQRQREHEADAKSTRTSHDIPSPILLSGTQIQTGQ
;
A
#
# COMPACT_ATOMS: atom_id res chain seq x y z
N MET A 1 4.23 23.81 15.69
CA MET A 1 3.33 24.13 16.82
C MET A 1 4.07 24.34 18.14
N LEU A 2 4.85 23.37 18.65
CA LEU A 2 5.54 23.50 19.96
C LEU A 2 6.44 24.76 20.09
N LYS A 3 7.14 25.13 19.01
CA LYS A 3 8.03 26.31 18.97
C LYS A 3 7.30 27.64 19.25
N ILE A 4 6.05 27.77 18.82
CA ILE A 4 5.25 29.01 19.02
C ILE A 4 4.85 29.13 20.49
N LEU A 5 4.47 28.02 21.13
CA LEU A 5 4.08 28.00 22.54
C LEU A 5 5.25 28.31 23.48
N ILE A 6 6.46 27.84 23.16
CA ILE A 6 7.68 28.18 23.92
C ILE A 6 7.98 29.68 23.84
N VAL A 7 7.82 30.29 22.66
CA VAL A 7 8.00 31.74 22.48
C VAL A 7 6.94 32.53 23.25
N CYS A 8 5.67 32.10 23.21
CA CYS A 8 4.60 32.72 24.01
C CYS A 8 4.87 32.62 25.52
N ALA A 9 5.33 31.47 26.01
CA ALA A 9 5.64 31.29 27.43
C ALA A 9 6.79 32.21 27.91
N ILE A 10 7.84 32.33 27.10
CA ILE A 10 8.96 33.26 27.39
C ILE A 10 8.47 34.71 27.36
N PHE A 11 7.65 35.07 26.38
CA PHE A 11 7.09 36.42 26.26
C PHE A 11 6.19 36.79 27.45
N SER A 12 5.27 35.90 27.87
CA SER A 12 4.44 36.12 29.06
C SER A 12 5.26 36.33 30.32
N ILE A 13 6.29 35.50 30.57
CA ILE A 13 7.18 35.67 31.73
C ILE A 13 7.89 37.03 31.71
N VAL A 14 8.40 37.45 30.55
CA VAL A 14 9.10 38.74 30.42
C VAL A 14 8.16 39.92 30.63
N VAL A 15 6.94 39.85 30.09
CA VAL A 15 5.92 40.90 30.24
C VAL A 15 5.45 40.99 31.69
N ASP A 16 5.09 39.86 32.31
CA ASP A 16 4.61 39.81 33.69
C ASP A 16 5.69 40.28 34.68
N MET A 17 6.96 39.92 34.44
CA MET A 17 8.07 40.37 35.29
C MET A 17 8.43 41.86 35.10
N SER A 18 8.11 42.45 33.94
CA SER A 18 8.41 43.85 33.62
C SER A 18 7.29 44.82 34.03
N LEU A 19 6.03 44.37 34.04
CA LEU A 19 4.86 45.18 34.35
C LEU A 19 4.33 44.97 35.79
N ALA A 20 4.83 43.97 36.51
CA ALA A 20 4.39 43.70 37.89
C ALA A 20 4.84 44.78 38.88
N THR A 21 3.89 45.19 39.74
CA THR A 21 4.14 46.06 40.89
C THR A 21 4.94 45.33 41.98
N PRO A 22 5.62 46.03 42.92
CA PRO A 22 6.51 45.41 43.90
C PRO A 22 5.85 44.37 44.81
N GLU A 23 4.54 44.47 45.07
CA GLU A 23 3.78 43.54 45.91
C GLU A 23 3.34 42.27 45.16
N GLU A 24 3.12 42.35 43.85
CA GLU A 24 2.61 41.22 43.03
C GLU A 24 3.72 40.43 42.33
N ARG A 25 4.95 40.97 42.30
CA ARG A 25 6.13 40.35 41.66
C ARG A 25 6.42 38.93 42.18
N SER A 26 6.01 38.62 43.41
CA SER A 26 6.16 37.29 44.00
C SER A 26 5.33 36.20 43.29
N HIS A 27 4.21 36.55 42.63
CA HIS A 27 3.32 35.61 41.95
C HIS A 27 3.37 35.71 40.43
N ALA A 28 4.04 36.74 39.87
CA ALA A 28 4.13 36.99 38.43
C ALA A 28 4.77 35.83 37.61
N TRP A 29 5.56 34.96 38.23
CA TRP A 29 6.16 33.79 37.55
C TRP A 29 5.20 32.60 37.43
N VAL A 30 4.11 32.58 38.21
CA VAL A 30 3.20 31.43 38.33
C VAL A 30 2.43 31.19 37.04
N GLU A 31 2.01 32.25 36.35
CA GLU A 31 1.26 32.15 35.10
C GLU A 31 2.12 31.55 33.97
N GLY A 32 3.34 32.07 33.79
CA GLY A 32 4.31 31.50 32.85
C GLY A 32 4.71 30.06 33.18
N ALA A 33 4.86 29.73 34.47
CA ALA A 33 5.15 28.37 34.92
C ALA A 33 3.98 27.40 34.62
N ALA A 34 2.72 27.84 34.79
CA ALA A 34 1.55 27.03 34.46
C ALA A 34 1.49 26.68 32.97
N ILE A 35 1.81 27.62 32.08
CA ILE A 35 1.87 27.40 30.63
C ILE A 35 2.99 26.40 30.28
N LEU A 36 4.18 26.54 30.87
CA LEU A 36 5.29 25.62 30.63
C LEU A 36 4.97 24.18 31.06
N ILE A 37 4.35 24.01 32.23
CA ILE A 37 3.94 22.69 32.74
C ILE A 37 2.89 22.06 31.81
N ALA A 38 1.89 22.83 31.37
CA ALA A 38 0.87 22.33 30.43
C ALA A 38 1.49 21.84 29.11
N VAL A 39 2.43 22.62 28.54
CA VAL A 39 3.14 22.24 27.31
C VAL A 39 4.02 21.01 27.52
N ALA A 40 4.71 20.90 28.65
CA ALA A 40 5.54 19.75 28.96
C ALA A 40 4.70 18.46 29.03
N VAL A 41 3.57 18.48 29.72
CA VAL A 41 2.66 17.33 29.81
C VAL A 41 2.12 16.95 28.43
N VAL A 42 1.62 17.92 27.66
CA VAL A 42 1.12 17.65 26.30
C VAL A 42 2.23 17.06 25.42
N SER A 43 3.44 17.62 25.44
CA SER A 43 4.56 17.11 24.65
C SER A 43 4.94 15.69 25.01
N VAL A 44 4.92 15.33 26.30
CA VAL A 44 5.20 13.96 26.76
C VAL A 44 4.11 13.01 26.28
N VAL A 45 2.84 13.39 26.39
CA VAL A 45 1.71 12.58 25.90
C VAL A 45 1.78 12.40 24.37
N THR A 46 2.10 13.46 23.63
CA THR A 46 2.28 13.39 22.18
C THR A 46 3.44 12.48 21.81
N ALA A 47 4.62 12.65 22.42
CA ALA A 47 5.79 11.80 22.16
C ALA A 47 5.51 10.33 22.46
N TRP A 48 4.80 10.03 23.56
CA TRP A 48 4.42 8.67 23.89
C TRP A 48 3.39 8.10 22.90
N SER A 49 2.40 8.90 22.50
CA SER A 49 1.42 8.51 21.48
C SER A 49 2.10 8.19 20.15
N ASP A 50 3.03 9.02 19.72
CA ASP A 50 3.73 8.84 18.45
C ASP A 50 4.66 7.62 18.49
N PHE A 51 5.36 7.38 19.61
CA PHE A 51 6.14 6.16 19.80
C PHE A 51 5.28 4.89 19.70
N LYS A 52 4.07 4.91 20.26
CA LYS A 52 3.12 3.78 20.13
C LYS A 52 2.66 3.58 18.68
N LYS A 53 2.37 4.66 17.95
CA LYS A 53 1.95 4.59 16.54
C LYS A 53 3.05 4.02 15.65
N GLU A 54 4.30 4.42 15.87
CA GLU A 54 5.44 3.93 15.08
C GLU A 54 5.62 2.41 15.24
N GLY A 55 5.48 1.88 16.46
CA GLY A 55 5.50 0.44 16.69
C GLY A 55 4.35 -0.32 16.03
N GLN A 56 3.16 0.28 15.94
CA GLN A 56 2.02 -0.30 15.24
C GLN A 56 2.23 -0.33 13.72
N PHE A 57 2.82 0.73 13.16
CA PHE A 57 3.13 0.81 11.74
C PHE A 57 4.13 -0.28 11.33
N LEU A 58 5.20 -0.46 12.11
CA LEU A 58 6.19 -1.51 11.83
C LEU A 58 5.56 -2.91 11.86
N LYS A 59 4.65 -3.16 12.83
CA LYS A 59 3.93 -4.45 12.89
C LYS A 59 3.04 -4.66 11.66
N GLN A 60 2.36 -3.61 11.18
CA GLN A 60 1.56 -3.68 9.96
C GLN A 60 2.43 -3.94 8.73
N GLN A 61 3.57 -3.26 8.61
CA GLN A 61 4.52 -3.49 7.51
C GLN A 61 5.04 -4.93 7.50
N LEU A 62 5.39 -5.49 8.67
CA LEU A 62 5.83 -6.88 8.77
C LEU A 62 4.73 -7.87 8.37
N LEU A 63 3.48 -7.62 8.78
CA LEU A 63 2.35 -8.46 8.35
C LEU A 63 2.12 -8.37 6.85
N GLU A 64 2.26 -7.18 6.26
CA GLU A 64 2.15 -6.96 4.82
C GLU A 64 3.29 -7.62 4.04
N GLU A 65 4.53 -7.58 4.55
CA GLU A 65 5.65 -8.31 3.97
C GLU A 65 5.44 -9.82 4.02
N ASN A 66 4.95 -10.35 5.16
CA ASN A 66 4.62 -11.77 5.28
C ASN A 66 3.41 -12.19 4.42
N ALA A 67 2.58 -11.27 3.94
CA ALA A 67 1.51 -11.55 2.99
C ALA A 67 2.02 -11.71 1.55
N LYS A 68 3.28 -11.35 1.24
CA LYS A 68 3.87 -11.41 -0.12
C LYS A 68 4.47 -12.78 -0.45
N VAL A 69 3.93 -13.85 0.15
CA VAL A 69 4.40 -15.22 -0.10
C VAL A 69 3.56 -15.87 -1.19
N VAL A 70 4.23 -16.48 -2.16
CA VAL A 70 3.65 -16.97 -3.41
C VAL A 70 3.94 -18.46 -3.52
N LYS A 71 2.95 -19.23 -3.99
CA LYS A 71 3.12 -20.65 -4.28
C LYS A 71 3.66 -20.84 -5.67
N CYS A 72 4.84 -21.45 -5.77
CA CYS A 72 5.49 -21.77 -7.04
C CYS A 72 5.82 -23.27 -7.11
N MET A 73 5.96 -23.80 -8.31
CA MET A 73 6.39 -25.17 -8.55
C MET A 73 7.85 -25.15 -9.03
N ARG A 74 8.73 -25.83 -8.29
CA ARG A 74 10.15 -26.06 -8.63
C ARG A 74 10.46 -27.53 -8.43
N ASP A 75 11.21 -28.14 -9.34
CA ASP A 75 11.59 -29.56 -9.29
C ASP A 75 10.40 -30.50 -9.03
N SER A 76 9.27 -30.22 -9.69
CA SER A 76 7.99 -30.93 -9.53
C SER A 76 7.41 -30.94 -8.11
N LYS A 77 7.85 -30.03 -7.23
CA LYS A 77 7.32 -29.84 -5.87
C LYS A 77 6.74 -28.44 -5.70
N GLU A 78 5.62 -28.34 -4.99
CA GLU A 78 5.01 -27.07 -4.63
C GLU A 78 5.78 -26.46 -3.45
N ASN A 79 6.37 -25.29 -3.68
CA ASN A 79 7.15 -24.54 -2.72
C ASN A 79 6.54 -23.16 -2.52
N THR A 80 6.46 -22.75 -1.26
CA THR A 80 5.94 -21.44 -0.86
C THR A 80 7.14 -20.51 -0.65
N VAL A 81 7.33 -19.55 -1.56
CA VAL A 81 8.51 -18.66 -1.59
C VAL A 81 8.08 -17.19 -1.50
N HIS A 82 8.87 -16.37 -0.84
CA HIS A 82 8.62 -14.93 -0.81
C HIS A 82 8.81 -14.33 -2.22
N ARG A 83 8.00 -13.32 -2.59
CA ARG A 83 8.03 -12.64 -3.90
C ARG A 83 9.44 -12.30 -4.40
N ASN A 84 10.32 -11.82 -3.50
CA ASN A 84 11.69 -11.43 -3.83
C ASN A 84 12.59 -12.60 -4.29
N PHE A 85 12.21 -13.85 -4.02
CA PHE A 85 12.96 -15.04 -4.43
C PHE A 85 12.38 -15.74 -5.66
N LEU A 86 11.35 -15.18 -6.28
CA LEU A 86 10.84 -15.67 -7.57
C LEU A 86 11.89 -15.43 -8.67
N LYS A 87 12.08 -16.42 -9.53
CA LYS A 87 13.03 -16.41 -10.63
C LYS A 87 12.32 -16.67 -11.95
N VAL A 88 12.92 -16.20 -13.04
CA VAL A 88 12.45 -16.50 -14.40
C VAL A 88 12.47 -18.02 -14.60
N GLY A 89 11.34 -18.56 -15.07
CA GLY A 89 11.14 -20.01 -15.26
C GLY A 89 10.37 -20.69 -14.13
N ASP A 90 10.12 -20.01 -13.00
CA ASP A 90 9.23 -20.55 -11.98
C ASP A 90 7.78 -20.62 -12.48
N ILE A 91 7.10 -21.72 -12.18
CA ILE A 91 5.67 -21.87 -12.47
C ILE A 91 4.89 -21.44 -11.24
N VAL A 92 4.22 -20.29 -11.31
CA VAL A 92 3.43 -19.74 -10.20
C VAL A 92 1.99 -20.24 -10.27
N LYS A 93 1.47 -20.72 -9.13
CA LYS A 93 0.07 -21.10 -9.01
C LYS A 93 -0.77 -19.87 -8.68
N ILE A 94 -1.63 -19.49 -9.59
CA ILE A 94 -2.53 -18.35 -9.41
C ILE A 94 -3.73 -18.74 -8.54
N GLN A 95 -4.25 -17.78 -7.76
CA GLN A 95 -5.44 -17.95 -6.94
C GLN A 95 -6.32 -16.70 -7.05
N ASN A 96 -7.63 -16.87 -6.87
CA ASN A 96 -8.54 -15.74 -6.78
C ASN A 96 -8.16 -14.82 -5.61
N GLY A 97 -8.14 -13.51 -5.84
CA GLY A 97 -7.78 -12.45 -4.90
C GLY A 97 -6.28 -12.20 -4.82
N MET A 98 -5.47 -12.94 -5.59
CA MET A 98 -4.03 -12.81 -5.58
C MET A 98 -3.59 -11.61 -6.43
N ASN A 99 -2.72 -10.77 -5.86
CA ASN A 99 -1.98 -9.78 -6.63
C ASN A 99 -0.79 -10.45 -7.32
N ILE A 100 -0.66 -10.22 -8.62
CA ILE A 100 0.36 -10.87 -9.44
C ILE A 100 1.74 -10.27 -9.08
N PRO A 101 2.71 -11.10 -8.65
CA PRO A 101 3.99 -10.60 -8.15
C PRO A 101 4.99 -10.25 -9.26
N VAL A 102 4.89 -10.88 -10.43
CA VAL A 102 5.82 -10.76 -11.56
C VAL A 102 5.07 -10.90 -12.87
N ASP A 103 5.58 -10.30 -13.94
CA ASP A 103 5.03 -10.48 -15.28
C ASP A 103 5.20 -11.94 -15.73
N GLY A 104 4.21 -12.47 -16.45
CA GLY A 104 4.24 -13.85 -16.90
C GLY A 104 3.25 -14.15 -18.01
N VAL A 105 3.33 -15.38 -18.51
CA VAL A 105 2.39 -15.90 -19.51
C VAL A 105 1.57 -17.01 -18.88
N MET A 106 0.27 -17.01 -19.14
CA MET A 106 -0.61 -18.07 -18.67
C MET A 106 -0.34 -19.37 -19.43
N ILE A 107 0.02 -20.41 -18.68
CA ILE A 107 0.25 -21.76 -19.23
C ILE A 107 -1.08 -22.52 -19.29
N GLN A 108 -1.83 -22.50 -18.19
CA GLN A 108 -3.12 -23.19 -18.06
C GLN A 108 -3.98 -22.44 -17.05
N GLY A 109 -5.29 -22.41 -17.29
CA GLY A 109 -6.27 -21.80 -16.40
C GLY A 109 -7.65 -21.80 -17.05
N VAL A 110 -8.69 -21.63 -16.23
CA VAL A 110 -10.08 -21.55 -16.72
C VAL A 110 -10.80 -20.38 -16.06
N GLY A 111 -11.42 -19.54 -16.89
CA GLY A 111 -12.25 -18.43 -16.42
C GLY A 111 -11.48 -17.41 -15.61
N VAL A 112 -10.21 -17.17 -15.94
CA VAL A 112 -9.37 -16.22 -15.22
C VAL A 112 -9.71 -14.81 -15.68
N MET A 113 -10.15 -13.98 -14.74
CA MET A 113 -10.39 -12.55 -14.97
C MET A 113 -9.42 -11.74 -14.15
N CYS A 114 -8.77 -10.77 -14.79
CA CYS A 114 -7.79 -9.90 -14.17
C CYS A 114 -8.30 -8.46 -14.13
N ASP A 115 -8.06 -7.78 -13.03
CA ASP A 115 -8.28 -6.35 -12.87
C ASP A 115 -6.97 -5.60 -13.07
N GLU A 116 -6.90 -4.85 -14.17
CA GLU A 116 -5.71 -4.06 -14.56
C GLU A 116 -5.86 -2.57 -14.26
N SER A 117 -6.90 -2.18 -13.51
CA SER A 117 -7.19 -0.78 -13.16
C SER A 117 -6.03 -0.06 -12.47
N ALA A 118 -5.20 -0.80 -11.72
CA ALA A 118 -4.01 -0.26 -11.09
C ALA A 118 -2.97 0.27 -12.09
N MET A 119 -2.97 -0.25 -13.33
CA MET A 119 -2.01 0.12 -14.39
C MET A 119 -2.67 0.97 -15.49
N THR A 120 -3.87 0.57 -15.94
CA THR A 120 -4.56 1.21 -17.07
C THR A 120 -5.49 2.33 -16.62
N GLY A 121 -5.93 2.33 -15.35
CA GLY A 121 -6.98 3.21 -14.85
C GLY A 121 -8.39 2.81 -15.28
N GLU A 122 -8.54 1.72 -16.03
CA GLU A 122 -9.82 1.18 -16.48
C GLU A 122 -10.23 0.01 -15.57
N SER A 123 -11.43 0.07 -15.00
CA SER A 123 -11.95 -0.96 -14.07
C SER A 123 -12.50 -2.21 -14.76
N ASP A 124 -12.19 -2.39 -16.05
CA ASP A 124 -12.72 -3.48 -16.85
C ASP A 124 -12.01 -4.79 -16.51
N HIS A 125 -12.80 -5.86 -16.41
CA HIS A 125 -12.28 -7.19 -16.16
C HIS A 125 -11.78 -7.81 -17.47
N LEU A 126 -10.48 -8.03 -17.56
CA LEU A 126 -9.86 -8.58 -18.76
C LEU A 126 -9.76 -10.10 -18.65
N PRO A 127 -10.39 -10.86 -19.58
CA PRO A 127 -10.27 -12.30 -19.61
C PRO A 127 -8.85 -12.71 -20.02
N LYS A 128 -8.29 -13.66 -19.27
CA LYS A 128 -6.96 -14.22 -19.50
C LYS A 128 -7.05 -15.69 -19.83
N GLU A 129 -6.33 -16.12 -20.85
CA GLU A 129 -6.29 -17.52 -21.29
C GLU A 129 -4.89 -17.98 -21.71
N ALA A 130 -4.71 -19.29 -21.88
CA ALA A 130 -3.47 -19.85 -22.37
C ALA A 130 -3.14 -19.34 -23.79
N LEU A 131 -1.85 -19.10 -24.05
CA LEU A 131 -1.35 -18.57 -25.32
C LEU A 131 -1.92 -19.28 -26.56
N GLU A 132 -1.94 -20.62 -26.55
CA GLU A 132 -2.45 -21.43 -27.66
C GLU A 132 -3.93 -21.11 -27.98
N LYS A 133 -4.75 -20.92 -26.95
CA LYS A 133 -6.18 -20.58 -27.11
C LYS A 133 -6.36 -19.16 -27.64
N CYS A 134 -5.54 -18.22 -27.16
CA CYS A 134 -5.54 -16.85 -27.66
C CYS A 134 -5.22 -16.79 -29.15
N ILE A 135 -4.18 -17.52 -29.59
CA ILE A 135 -3.79 -17.60 -31.01
C ILE A 135 -4.92 -18.24 -31.84
N GLN A 136 -5.57 -19.28 -31.33
CA GLN A 136 -6.69 -19.91 -32.01
C GLN A 136 -7.88 -18.93 -32.18
N ARG A 137 -8.30 -18.26 -31.10
CA ARG A 137 -9.39 -17.27 -31.16
C ARG A 137 -9.06 -16.09 -32.05
N GLN A 138 -7.79 -15.66 -32.07
CA GLN A 138 -7.35 -14.62 -32.98
C GLN A 138 -7.56 -15.03 -34.44
N ARG A 139 -7.22 -16.26 -34.83
CA ARG A 139 -7.44 -16.76 -36.20
C ARG A 139 -8.93 -16.86 -36.54
N GLU A 140 -9.76 -17.31 -35.61
CA GLU A 140 -11.21 -17.37 -35.77
C GLU A 140 -11.78 -15.95 -35.97
N HIS A 141 -11.37 -14.99 -35.14
CA HIS A 141 -11.78 -13.59 -35.24
C HIS A 141 -11.27 -12.89 -36.50
N GLU A 142 -10.10 -13.26 -37.02
CA GLU A 142 -9.57 -12.77 -38.31
C GLU A 142 -10.34 -13.33 -39.52
N ALA A 143 -10.84 -14.56 -39.43
CA ALA A 143 -11.67 -15.17 -40.48
C ALA A 143 -13.07 -14.52 -40.55
N ASP A 144 -13.58 -14.02 -39.43
CA ASP A 144 -14.87 -13.34 -39.33
C ASP A 144 -14.78 -11.87 -39.78
N ALA A 145 -14.84 -11.64 -41.09
CA ALA A 145 -14.75 -10.31 -41.73
C ALA A 145 -15.86 -9.29 -41.36
N LYS A 146 -16.80 -9.64 -40.46
CA LYS A 146 -17.95 -8.82 -40.05
C LYS A 146 -17.86 -8.25 -38.63
N SER A 147 -16.85 -8.60 -37.83
CA SER A 147 -16.72 -8.10 -36.46
C SER A 147 -16.13 -6.69 -36.43
N THR A 148 -16.79 -5.76 -35.75
CA THR A 148 -16.22 -4.47 -35.36
C THR A 148 -15.05 -4.75 -34.41
N ARG A 149 -13.81 -4.52 -34.86
CA ARG A 149 -12.60 -4.80 -34.08
C ARG A 149 -12.57 -3.93 -32.82
N THR A 150 -12.90 -4.50 -31.66
CA THR A 150 -12.57 -3.85 -30.38
C THR A 150 -11.35 -4.53 -29.77
N SER A 151 -10.55 -3.77 -29.04
CA SER A 151 -9.29 -4.27 -28.45
C SER A 151 -9.50 -5.33 -27.36
N HIS A 152 -10.74 -5.58 -26.93
CA HIS A 152 -11.08 -6.45 -25.79
C HIS A 152 -11.82 -7.74 -26.17
N ASP A 153 -12.05 -7.99 -27.46
CA ASP A 153 -12.78 -9.18 -27.93
C ASP A 153 -11.97 -10.48 -27.76
N ILE A 154 -10.64 -10.37 -27.70
CA ILE A 154 -9.73 -11.52 -27.62
C ILE A 154 -9.09 -11.54 -26.23
N PRO A 155 -9.12 -12.68 -25.50
CA PRO A 155 -8.46 -12.79 -24.21
C PRO A 155 -6.95 -12.60 -24.35
N SER A 156 -6.32 -12.04 -23.33
CA SER A 156 -4.88 -11.83 -23.31
C SER A 156 -4.15 -12.99 -22.60
N PRO A 157 -3.02 -13.49 -23.13
CA PRO A 157 -2.26 -14.54 -22.46
C PRO A 157 -1.27 -14.02 -21.42
N ILE A 158 -1.07 -12.71 -21.36
CA ILE A 158 -0.09 -12.04 -20.51
C ILE A 158 -0.73 -11.66 -19.19
N LEU A 159 -0.03 -11.97 -18.11
CA LEU A 159 -0.30 -11.54 -16.75
C LEU A 159 0.72 -10.46 -16.38
N LEU A 160 0.23 -9.31 -15.93
CA LEU A 160 1.06 -8.17 -15.56
C LEU A 160 1.24 -8.11 -14.04
N SER A 161 2.43 -7.78 -13.59
CA SER A 161 2.75 -7.56 -12.18
C SER A 161 1.96 -6.37 -11.64
N GLY A 162 1.41 -6.52 -10.44
CA GLY A 162 0.64 -5.47 -9.76
C GLY A 162 -0.85 -5.48 -10.08
N THR A 163 -1.30 -6.25 -11.06
CA THR A 163 -2.73 -6.48 -11.31
C THR A 163 -3.27 -7.55 -10.35
N GLN A 164 -4.60 -7.62 -10.21
CA GLN A 164 -5.24 -8.55 -9.28
C GLN A 164 -6.10 -9.57 -10.03
N ILE A 165 -5.98 -10.84 -9.65
CA ILE A 165 -6.87 -11.91 -10.15
C ILE A 165 -8.20 -11.82 -9.39
N GLN A 166 -9.30 -11.57 -10.11
CA GLN A 166 -10.64 -11.47 -9.50
C GLN A 166 -11.43 -12.78 -9.52
N THR A 167 -11.21 -13.63 -10.52
CA THR A 167 -11.85 -14.93 -10.64
C THR A 167 -10.94 -15.90 -11.40
N GLY A 168 -11.23 -17.21 -11.30
CA GLY A 168 -10.50 -18.28 -11.97
C GLY A 168 -9.33 -18.85 -11.17
N GLN A 169 -8.77 -19.95 -11.69
CA GLN A 169 -7.62 -20.69 -11.17
C GLN A 169 -6.83 -21.31 -12.32
#